data_AF-A0A2U1CXI6-F1
#
_entry.id   AF-A0A2U1CXI6-F1
#
_cell.length_a   1.000
_cell.length_b   1.000
_cell.length_c   1.000
_cell.angle_alpha   90.00
_cell.angle_beta   90.00
_cell.angle_gamma   90.00
#
_symmetry.space_group_name_H-M   'P 1'
#
loop_
_entity.id
_entity.type
_entity.pdbx_description
1 polymer ?
#
loop_
_entity_poly.entity_id
_entity_poly.type
_entity_poly.pdbx_seq_one_letter_code
_entity_poly.pdbx_strand_id
1 'polypeptide(L)'
;MPIVRSSTGRSAGGCWSASVRGIYQYSGSPDTSGLVLFHAAALLRARHFNYISLETVLSDSGVISQIPMGWVTLISTGRSAVVDCGRFGSIDFVHTERPMACIMDHLTYDAQRDLFRADVELAIADMARFRRRGIADLIQREDATDEHL
;
A
#
# COMPACT_ATOMS: atom_id res chain seq x y z
N MET A 1 -0.88 14.42 -9.12
CA MET A 1 -0.28 15.66 -8.57
C MET A 1 0.00 15.44 -7.09
N PRO A 2 1.10 15.99 -6.53
CA PRO A 2 1.90 15.18 -5.62
C PRO A 2 1.34 15.16 -4.21
N ILE A 3 1.38 13.97 -3.63
CA ILE A 3 1.36 13.80 -2.19
C ILE A 3 2.68 14.39 -1.66
N VAL A 4 2.59 15.35 -0.73
CA VAL A 4 3.77 16.08 -0.21
C VAL A 4 4.08 15.63 1.21
N ARG A 5 5.37 15.37 1.49
CA ARG A 5 5.90 15.21 2.85
C ARG A 5 6.12 16.60 3.45
N SER A 6 5.59 16.87 4.63
CA SER A 6 5.81 18.17 5.28
C SER A 6 7.29 18.34 5.65
N SER A 7 7.89 19.43 5.19
CA SER A 7 9.02 20.08 5.86
C SER A 7 8.45 21.32 6.57
N THR A 8 8.86 21.55 7.80
CA THR A 8 8.26 22.54 8.70
C THR A 8 8.40 23.94 8.11
N GLY A 9 7.30 24.50 7.56
CA GLY A 9 7.24 25.84 6.98
C GLY A 9 5.79 26.34 6.95
N ARG A 10 5.58 27.58 7.39
CA ARG A 10 4.27 28.16 7.72
C ARG A 10 3.57 28.77 6.49
N SER A 11 2.25 28.61 6.43
CA SER A 11 1.21 29.47 5.80
C SER A 11 0.85 29.30 4.30
N ALA A 12 -0.38 28.81 4.02
CA ALA A 12 -1.46 29.52 3.29
C ALA A 12 -2.73 28.62 3.12
N GLY A 13 -3.86 29.06 3.67
CA GLY A 13 -5.27 28.87 3.25
C GLY A 13 -5.87 27.58 2.65
N GLY A 14 -5.20 26.43 2.60
CA GLY A 14 -5.80 25.16 2.14
C GLY A 14 -6.36 24.32 3.29
N CYS A 15 -7.58 23.76 3.16
CA CYS A 15 -8.10 22.79 4.12
C CYS A 15 -7.41 21.43 3.88
N TRP A 16 -6.40 21.09 4.68
CA TRP A 16 -5.70 19.81 4.55
C TRP A 16 -6.52 18.71 5.22
N SER A 17 -6.83 17.65 4.48
CA SER A 17 -7.34 16.42 5.10
C SER A 17 -6.17 15.48 5.33
N ALA A 18 -5.94 15.10 6.59
CA ALA A 18 -4.93 14.09 6.91
C ALA A 18 -5.38 12.75 6.31
N SER A 19 -4.49 12.10 5.57
CA SER A 19 -4.72 10.75 5.05
C SER A 19 -3.98 9.74 5.92
N VAL A 20 -2.71 10.02 6.24
CA VAL A 20 -1.86 9.29 7.20
C VAL A 20 -1.05 10.33 7.99
N ARG A 21 -0.64 10.06 9.23
CA ARG A 21 0.26 10.98 9.98
C ARG A 21 1.49 11.33 9.13
N GLY A 22 1.61 12.60 8.72
CA GLY A 22 2.71 13.11 7.89
C GLY A 22 2.50 13.06 6.38
N ILE A 23 1.34 12.59 5.90
CA ILE A 23 0.92 12.60 4.49
C ILE A 23 -0.42 13.33 4.35
N TYR A 24 -0.42 14.40 3.55
CA TYR A 24 -1.58 15.25 3.36
C TYR A 24 -1.99 15.27 1.89
N GLN A 25 -3.29 15.11 1.65
CA GLN A 25 -3.89 15.38 0.35
C GLN A 25 -4.42 16.81 0.33
N TYR A 26 -4.12 17.52 -0.75
CA TYR A 26 -4.66 18.84 -1.01
C TYR A 26 -6.15 18.75 -1.39
N SER A 27 -7.03 19.47 -0.69
CA SER A 27 -8.48 19.41 -0.88
C SER A 27 -8.99 20.14 -2.12
N GLY A 28 -8.22 21.08 -2.69
CA GLY A 28 -8.62 21.82 -3.89
C GLY A 28 -8.46 21.02 -5.20
N SER A 29 -7.81 19.86 -5.15
CA SER A 29 -7.68 18.92 -6.27
C SER A 29 -7.51 17.49 -5.73
N PRO A 30 -8.58 16.86 -5.22
CA PRO A 30 -8.49 15.51 -4.70
C PRO A 30 -8.05 14.54 -5.80
N ASP A 31 -7.09 13.69 -5.49
CA ASP A 31 -6.65 12.63 -6.38
C ASP A 31 -7.74 11.55 -6.46
N THR A 32 -8.30 11.38 -7.66
CA THR A 32 -9.34 10.40 -7.98
C THR A 32 -8.81 9.21 -8.79
N SER A 33 -7.49 9.12 -8.98
CA SER A 33 -6.85 8.05 -9.77
C SER A 33 -6.97 6.65 -9.16
N GLY A 34 -7.35 6.56 -7.88
CA GLY A 34 -7.29 5.31 -7.11
C GLY A 34 -5.87 4.91 -6.71
N LEU A 35 -4.85 5.72 -7.05
CA LEU A 35 -3.44 5.39 -6.80
C LEU A 35 -2.89 5.95 -5.49
N VAL A 36 -3.73 6.67 -4.72
CA VAL A 36 -3.34 7.36 -3.49
C VAL A 36 -2.61 6.43 -2.52
N LEU A 37 -3.08 5.19 -2.34
CA LEU A 37 -2.43 4.24 -1.44
C LEU A 37 -1.03 3.82 -1.93
N PHE A 38 -0.83 3.69 -3.24
CA PHE A 38 0.47 3.36 -3.83
C PHE A 38 1.47 4.50 -3.66
N HIS A 39 1.05 5.74 -3.97
CA HIS A 39 1.90 6.91 -3.76
C HIS A 39 2.20 7.14 -2.28
N ALA A 40 1.21 6.95 -1.41
CA ALA A 40 1.42 7.01 0.03
C ALA A 40 2.41 5.93 0.49
N ALA A 41 2.31 4.70 -0.03
CA ALA A 41 3.24 3.62 0.28
C ALA A 41 4.68 3.94 -0.14
N ALA A 42 4.85 4.42 -1.37
CA ALA A 42 6.14 4.88 -1.91
C ALA A 42 6.75 5.96 -1.01
N LEU A 43 5.93 6.92 -0.58
CA LEU A 43 6.39 7.98 0.31
C LEU A 43 6.73 7.45 1.70
N LEU A 44 5.85 6.69 2.38
CA LEU A 44 6.04 6.20 3.75
C LEU A 44 7.34 5.40 3.90
N ARG A 45 7.71 4.64 2.87
CA ARG A 45 8.88 3.75 2.89
C ARG A 45 9.95 4.12 1.86
N ALA A 46 10.08 5.40 1.49
CA ALA A 46 11.06 5.88 0.51
C ALA A 46 12.54 5.52 0.80
N ARG A 47 12.88 5.16 2.05
CA ARG A 47 14.24 4.71 2.46
C ARG A 47 14.44 3.20 2.39
N HIS A 48 13.40 2.45 2.07
CA HIS A 48 13.41 1.01 1.93
C HIS A 48 13.09 0.65 0.49
N PHE A 49 13.51 -0.54 0.08
CA PHE A 49 13.05 -1.08 -1.18
C PHE A 49 11.66 -1.66 -1.00
N ASN A 50 10.73 -1.23 -1.84
CA ASN A 50 9.33 -1.67 -1.81
C ASN A 50 8.88 -2.04 -3.20
N TYR A 51 8.09 -3.10 -3.30
CA TYR A 51 7.45 -3.50 -4.54
C TYR A 51 6.05 -4.07 -4.32
N ILE A 52 5.17 -3.85 -5.28
CA ILE A 52 3.80 -4.36 -5.31
C ILE A 52 3.87 -5.85 -5.65
N SER A 53 3.27 -6.69 -4.82
CA SER A 53 3.28 -8.16 -4.96
C SER A 53 2.03 -8.77 -4.33
N LEU A 54 2.07 -10.07 -4.01
CA LEU A 54 1.06 -10.81 -3.25
C LEU A 54 -0.35 -10.59 -3.80
N GLU A 55 -1.33 -10.37 -2.92
CA GLU A 55 -2.73 -10.26 -3.28
C GLU A 55 -2.92 -9.16 -4.32
N THR A 56 -2.31 -7.99 -4.15
CA THR A 56 -2.49 -6.85 -5.06
C THR A 56 -2.14 -7.17 -6.51
N VAL A 57 -1.00 -7.81 -6.79
CA VAL A 57 -0.66 -8.21 -8.17
C VAL A 57 -1.57 -9.33 -8.68
N LEU A 58 -1.93 -10.28 -7.82
CA LEU A 58 -2.80 -11.40 -8.22
C LEU A 58 -4.23 -10.95 -8.51
N SER A 59 -4.73 -9.93 -7.82
CA SER A 59 -6.04 -9.36 -8.08
C SER A 59 -6.02 -8.47 -9.32
N ASP A 60 -5.00 -7.63 -9.48
CA ASP A 60 -4.82 -6.81 -10.69
C ASP A 60 -4.72 -7.68 -11.97
N SER A 61 -4.19 -8.90 -11.85
CA SER A 61 -4.06 -9.86 -12.96
C SER A 61 -5.26 -10.80 -13.13
N GLY A 62 -6.27 -10.72 -12.26
CA GLY A 62 -7.45 -11.58 -12.31
C GLY A 62 -7.21 -13.03 -11.85
N VAL A 63 -6.03 -13.35 -11.31
CA VAL A 63 -5.72 -14.67 -10.72
C VAL A 63 -6.54 -14.91 -9.45
N ILE A 64 -6.80 -13.85 -8.68
CA ILE A 64 -7.76 -13.86 -7.57
C ILE A 64 -8.81 -12.78 -7.78
N SER A 65 -10.05 -13.06 -7.38
CA SER A 65 -11.19 -12.17 -7.59
C SER A 65 -11.52 -11.27 -6.40
N GLN A 66 -10.92 -11.50 -5.22
CA GLN A 66 -11.32 -10.84 -3.98
C GLN A 66 -10.12 -10.29 -3.19
N ILE A 67 -10.09 -8.97 -3.04
CA ILE A 67 -9.36 -8.21 -2.03
C ILE A 67 -10.36 -7.23 -1.41
N PRO A 68 -10.32 -6.95 -0.10
CA PRO A 68 -11.10 -5.85 0.46
C PRO A 68 -10.84 -4.54 -0.29
N MET A 69 -11.91 -3.84 -0.64
CA MET A 69 -11.78 -2.55 -1.32
C MET A 69 -10.93 -1.60 -0.49
N GLY A 70 -9.96 -0.94 -1.12
CA GLY A 70 -9.03 -0.05 -0.43
C GLY A 70 -7.91 -0.77 0.33
N TRP A 71 -7.61 -2.04 0.04
CA TRP A 71 -6.46 -2.73 0.63
C TRP A 71 -5.35 -2.95 -0.40
N VAL A 72 -4.14 -2.46 -0.13
CA VAL A 72 -2.97 -2.74 -0.96
C VAL A 72 -1.87 -3.42 -0.14
N THR A 73 -1.30 -4.49 -0.69
CA THR A 73 -0.19 -5.22 -0.09
C THR A 73 1.09 -4.95 -0.87
N LEU A 74 2.16 -4.61 -0.15
CA LEU A 74 3.49 -4.42 -0.69
C LEU A 74 4.50 -5.22 0.11
N ILE A 75 5.54 -5.71 -0.56
CA ILE A 75 6.69 -6.26 0.12
C ILE A 75 7.73 -5.16 0.29
N SER A 76 8.33 -5.09 1.48
CA SER A 76 9.29 -4.06 1.87
C SER A 76 10.51 -4.68 2.56
N THR A 77 11.69 -4.12 2.33
CA THR A 77 12.87 -4.43 3.17
C THR A 77 12.78 -3.78 4.55
N GLY A 78 11.80 -2.89 4.77
CA GLY A 78 11.47 -2.36 6.08
C GLY A 78 10.59 -3.30 6.89
N ARG A 79 10.32 -2.95 8.15
CA ARG A 79 9.47 -3.74 9.06
C ARG A 79 8.04 -3.91 8.54
N SER A 80 7.45 -5.07 8.81
CA SER A 80 6.05 -5.33 8.54
C SER A 80 5.17 -4.37 9.34
N ALA A 81 4.14 -3.83 8.70
CA ALA A 81 3.18 -2.93 9.33
C ALA A 81 1.95 -2.76 8.43
N VAL A 82 0.77 -2.71 9.04
CA VAL A 82 -0.44 -2.20 8.39
C VAL A 82 -0.55 -0.71 8.73
N VAL A 83 -0.72 0.12 7.71
CA VAL A 83 -0.89 1.57 7.84
C VAL A 83 -2.30 1.93 7.37
N ASP A 84 -3.12 2.34 8.33
CA ASP A 84 -4.44 2.91 8.07
C ASP A 84 -4.29 4.31 7.44
N CYS A 85 -4.90 4.47 6.26
CA CYS A 85 -4.96 5.72 5.50
C CYS A 85 -6.35 6.38 5.55
N GLY A 86 -7.16 6.02 6.55
CA GLY A 86 -8.51 6.53 6.75
C GLY A 86 -9.40 6.21 5.55
N ARG A 87 -10.04 7.25 5.00
CA ARG A 87 -11.00 7.11 3.88
C ARG A 87 -10.45 6.45 2.61
N PHE A 88 -9.13 6.36 2.47
CA PHE A 88 -8.49 5.74 1.31
C PHE A 88 -8.33 4.23 1.45
N GLY A 89 -8.39 3.71 2.67
CA GLY A 89 -8.17 2.31 3.01
C GLY A 89 -6.83 2.07 3.69
N SER A 90 -6.25 0.88 3.53
CA SER A 90 -5.08 0.40 4.27
C SER A 90 -3.95 -0.06 3.36
N ILE A 91 -2.72 0.16 3.82
CA ILE A 91 -1.48 -0.31 3.20
C ILE A 91 -0.87 -1.37 4.10
N ASP A 92 -0.73 -2.60 3.62
CA ASP A 92 -0.05 -3.68 4.31
C ASP A 92 1.37 -3.86 3.77
N PHE A 93 2.37 -3.55 4.61
CA PHE A 93 3.76 -3.83 4.33
C PHE A 93 4.15 -5.19 4.91
N VAL A 94 4.69 -6.05 4.04
CA VAL A 94 5.25 -7.36 4.40
C VAL A 94 6.76 -7.28 4.36
N HIS A 95 7.40 -7.52 5.49
CA HIS A 95 8.86 -7.54 5.58
C HIS A 95 9.46 -8.68 4.77
N THR A 96 10.52 -8.38 4.03
CA THR A 96 11.39 -9.38 3.42
C THR A 96 12.85 -9.09 3.72
N GLU A 97 13.61 -10.16 3.97
CA GLU A 97 15.07 -10.14 4.01
C GLU A 97 15.66 -10.58 2.66
N ARG A 98 14.82 -10.94 1.67
CA ARG A 98 15.29 -11.40 0.37
C ARG A 98 16.01 -10.25 -0.35
N PRO A 99 17.25 -10.46 -0.82
CA PRO A 99 17.97 -9.44 -1.56
C PRO A 99 17.30 -9.20 -2.93
N MET A 100 17.25 -7.93 -3.34
CA MET A 100 16.64 -7.50 -4.61
C MET A 100 17.26 -8.20 -5.83
N ALA A 101 18.57 -8.48 -5.79
CA ALA A 101 19.28 -9.13 -6.87
C ALA A 101 18.71 -10.52 -7.24
N CYS A 102 18.04 -11.20 -6.31
CA CYS A 102 17.43 -12.51 -6.58
C CYS A 102 16.10 -12.43 -7.33
N ILE A 103 15.50 -11.24 -7.48
CA ILE A 103 14.15 -11.08 -8.04
C ILE A 103 14.06 -9.97 -9.08
N MET A 104 15.18 -9.33 -9.42
CA MET A 104 15.21 -8.19 -10.33
C MET A 104 14.58 -8.52 -11.69
N ASP A 105 14.79 -9.73 -12.20
CA ASP A 105 14.28 -10.17 -13.51
C ASP A 105 12.74 -10.26 -13.56
N HIS A 106 12.09 -10.32 -12.40
CA HIS A 106 10.65 -10.38 -12.24
C HIS A 106 10.03 -9.04 -11.80
N LEU A 107 10.81 -7.96 -11.80
CA LEU A 107 10.39 -6.64 -11.34
C LEU A 107 10.38 -5.64 -12.49
N THR A 108 9.28 -4.91 -12.62
CA THR A 108 9.16 -3.77 -13.54
C THR A 108 8.82 -2.51 -12.75
N TYR A 109 9.47 -1.38 -13.04
CA TYR A 109 9.11 -0.12 -12.41
C TYR A 109 7.82 0.45 -13.01
N ASP A 110 6.82 0.68 -12.16
CA ASP A 110 5.54 1.28 -12.52
C ASP A 110 5.57 2.77 -12.20
N ALA A 111 5.78 3.57 -13.25
CA ALA A 111 5.86 5.03 -13.13
C ALA A 111 4.53 5.69 -12.73
N GLN A 112 3.38 5.03 -12.87
CA GLN A 112 2.11 5.60 -12.40
C GLN A 112 1.96 5.43 -10.89
N ARG A 113 2.54 4.38 -10.32
CA ARG A 113 2.43 4.02 -8.89
C ARG A 113 3.65 4.40 -8.05
N ASP A 114 4.71 4.92 -8.68
CA ASP A 114 6.01 5.26 -8.08
C ASP A 114 6.67 4.07 -7.35
N LEU A 115 6.40 2.84 -7.81
CA LEU A 115 6.81 1.61 -7.15
C LEU A 115 7.28 0.57 -8.17
N PHE A 116 8.15 -0.34 -7.74
CA PHE A 116 8.38 -1.57 -8.48
C PHE A 116 7.14 -2.48 -8.37
N ARG A 117 6.87 -3.24 -9.41
CA ARG A 117 5.77 -4.20 -9.49
C ARG A 117 6.33 -5.57 -9.87
N ALA A 118 5.98 -6.58 -9.10
CA ALA A 118 6.25 -7.97 -9.43
C ALA A 118 5.40 -8.42 -10.62
N ASP A 119 5.94 -9.32 -11.43
CA ASP A 119 5.12 -10.12 -12.33
C ASP A 119 4.26 -11.13 -11.55
N VAL A 120 3.38 -11.81 -12.29
CA VAL A 120 2.45 -12.78 -11.70
C VAL A 120 3.19 -13.99 -11.10
N GLU A 121 4.27 -14.43 -11.73
CA GLU A 121 5.05 -15.59 -11.27
C GLU A 121 5.70 -15.32 -9.90
N LEU A 122 6.36 -14.18 -9.76
CA LEU A 122 6.94 -13.74 -8.50
C LEU A 122 5.86 -13.49 -7.45
N ALA A 123 4.70 -12.95 -7.81
CA ALA A 123 3.60 -12.75 -6.86
C ALA A 123 3.06 -14.09 -6.31
N ILE A 124 2.95 -15.13 -7.15
CA ILE A 124 2.58 -16.49 -6.71
C ILE A 124 3.65 -17.08 -5.79
N ALA A 125 4.93 -16.95 -6.16
CA ALA A 125 6.05 -17.42 -5.34
C ALA A 125 6.09 -16.70 -3.98
N ASP A 126 5.80 -15.40 -3.96
CA ASP A 126 5.72 -14.60 -2.74
C ASP A 126 4.55 -15.06 -1.87
N MET A 127 3.37 -15.35 -2.45
CA MET A 127 2.24 -15.91 -1.71
C MET A 127 2.60 -17.24 -1.04
N ALA A 128 3.28 -18.14 -1.76
CA ALA A 128 3.74 -19.41 -1.23
C ALA A 128 4.77 -19.22 -0.11
N ARG A 129 5.70 -18.26 -0.27
CA ARG A 129 6.77 -17.97 0.70
C ARG A 129 6.23 -17.43 2.02
N PHE A 130 5.35 -16.44 1.97
CA PHE A 130 4.81 -15.81 3.17
C PHE A 130 3.71 -16.63 3.85
N ARG A 131 3.32 -17.78 3.26
CA ARG A 131 2.30 -18.72 3.76
C ARG A 131 1.07 -18.01 4.33
N ARG A 132 0.66 -16.92 3.69
CA ARG A 132 -0.54 -16.19 4.09
C ARG A 132 -1.74 -17.05 3.69
N ARG A 133 -2.40 -17.65 4.68
CA ARG A 133 -3.86 -17.81 4.59
C ARG A 133 -4.35 -16.37 4.44
N GLY A 134 -5.04 -16.06 3.36
CA GLY A 134 -5.23 -14.69 2.90
C GLY A 134 -5.87 -13.75 3.93
N ILE A 135 -6.13 -12.53 3.48
CA ILE A 135 -6.70 -11.35 4.16
C ILE A 135 -7.88 -11.64 5.15
N ALA A 136 -8.49 -12.82 5.11
CA ALA A 136 -9.50 -13.32 6.06
C ALA A 136 -9.12 -13.19 7.56
N ASP A 137 -7.85 -13.32 7.93
CA ASP A 137 -7.44 -13.20 9.35
C ASP A 137 -7.46 -11.75 9.88
N LEU A 138 -7.52 -10.76 8.97
CA LEU A 138 -7.48 -9.34 9.32
C LEU A 138 -8.88 -8.69 9.35
N ILE A 139 -9.89 -9.36 8.77
CA ILE A 139 -11.30 -8.91 8.78
C ILE A 139 -11.92 -9.06 10.18
N GLN A 140 -11.29 -9.78 11.13
CA GLN A 140 -11.83 -9.96 12.50
C GLN A 140 -11.70 -8.75 13.44
N ARG A 141 -11.56 -7.52 12.93
CA ARG A 141 -11.47 -6.31 13.78
C ARG A 141 -12.55 -5.26 13.55
N GLU A 142 -13.46 -5.43 12.58
CA GLU A 142 -14.54 -4.45 12.32
C GLU A 142 -15.95 -4.91 12.74
N ASP A 143 -16.10 -6.08 13.38
CA ASP A 143 -17.41 -6.57 13.87
C ASP A 143 -17.53 -6.56 15.41
N ALA A 144 -17.11 -5.49 16.08
CA ALA A 144 -17.31 -5.34 17.53
C ALA A 144 -17.44 -3.88 17.98
N THR A 145 -18.45 -3.18 17.49
CA THR A 145 -19.11 -1.97 18.05
C THR A 145 -20.26 -1.67 17.07
N ASP A 146 -21.55 -1.78 17.34
CA ASP A 146 -22.30 -1.65 18.59
C ASP A 146 -23.54 -2.56 18.56
N GLU A 147 -23.59 -3.57 19.43
CA GLU A 147 -24.84 -3.82 20.16
C GLU A 147 -24.79 -2.89 21.37
N HIS A 148 -25.72 -1.94 21.50
CA HIS A 148 -26.42 -1.55 22.74
C HIS A 148 -27.37 -0.37 22.45
N LEU A 149 -28.67 -0.72 22.48
CA LEU A 149 -29.88 0.12 22.66
C LEU A 149 -30.43 0.90 21.45
#